data_AF-A0A7V9F7Z3-F1
#
_entry.id   AF-A0A7V9F7Z3-F1
#
_cell.length_a   1.000
_cell.length_b   1.000
_cell.length_c   1.000
_cell.angle_alpha   90.00
_cell.angle_beta   90.00
_cell.angle_gamma   90.00
#
_symmetry.space_group_name_H-M   'P 1'
#
loop_
_entity.id
_entity.type
_entity.pdbx_description
1 polymer ?
#
loop_
_entity_poly.entity_id
_entity_poly.type
_entity_poly.pdbx_seq_one_letter_code
_entity_poly.pdbx_strand_id
1 'polypeptide(L)'
;MAADKARSEVEVGVDEPPPGLGGWWSRMSVRTRITVLASVIVGLTLIAAAAGLLLTLQHSLVSNRDDLSRARAVDLANQAADGSLPKLLTEVGEDSLAQVVDSEGRVLAASSGLVGQGPISSFVPEDSGPEVRTLRGVPDDSETEDFRVWVLRASTTDGEVTVFVGTSLESLSEAVSTLRRSLLVGIPILLLVLAVATRVMVGRALRPVEDIRAEVAAISGSALDRRVSVPPSADEVARLAVTMNDMLDRLEAASSRQKEFIGDASHELQSPLTAFRAQLEVALAHPQGVDWTTLAGDLLVDSDRMERLVHDLLFLAKEDAGQPIRLDEPVDLEMVVLEEVSRLAARTPVVFDTSLVSPAPTQGNRQELSRLMRNVLENAARHARSRVKIELEARSAEIMIAVTDDGHGIPPDHEARIFERFARIEGARARSDGGTGLGLAIARAIAARHGGAISVDASPRAGADLAGARFVIRLPATEVMSGR
;
A
#
# COMPACT_ATOMS: atom_id res chain seq x y z
N MET A 1 -36.26 -53.83 -22.65
CA MET A 1 -35.17 -54.22 -21.71
C MET A 1 -33.94 -53.46 -22.18
N ALA A 2 -33.77 -52.23 -21.67
CA ALA A 2 -32.74 -51.88 -20.69
C ALA A 2 -31.35 -51.86 -21.36
N ALA A 3 -30.64 -50.74 -21.52
CA ALA A 3 -30.60 -49.53 -20.72
C ALA A 3 -30.13 -48.35 -21.59
N ASP A 4 -30.93 -47.28 -21.65
CA ASP A 4 -30.48 -45.99 -22.15
C ASP A 4 -31.24 -44.88 -21.42
N LYS A 5 -30.95 -44.73 -20.12
CA LYS A 5 -31.53 -43.69 -19.27
C LYS A 5 -30.65 -43.51 -18.04
N ALA A 6 -29.70 -42.56 -18.10
CA ALA A 6 -29.24 -41.73 -16.97
C ALA A 6 -27.87 -41.12 -17.29
N ARG A 7 -27.87 -39.92 -17.88
CA ARG A 7 -26.86 -38.90 -17.55
C ARG A 7 -27.61 -37.60 -17.38
N SER A 8 -27.93 -37.32 -16.13
CA SER A 8 -28.38 -36.03 -15.64
C SER A 8 -27.29 -35.00 -15.90
N GLU A 9 -27.58 -34.03 -16.75
CA GLU A 9 -26.91 -32.74 -16.76
C GLU A 9 -27.17 -32.08 -15.41
N VAL A 10 -26.13 -31.97 -14.60
CA VAL A 10 -26.10 -31.05 -13.47
C VAL A 10 -25.64 -29.72 -14.05
N GLU A 11 -26.60 -28.94 -14.57
CA GLU A 11 -26.41 -27.50 -14.72
C GLU A 11 -26.24 -26.93 -13.30
N VAL A 12 -24.99 -26.71 -12.91
CA VAL A 12 -24.68 -25.80 -11.81
C VAL A 12 -24.99 -24.41 -12.33
N GLY A 13 -26.24 -23.99 -12.18
CA GLY A 13 -26.62 -22.60 -12.23
C GLY A 13 -25.81 -21.86 -11.17
N VAL A 14 -24.73 -21.22 -11.61
CA VAL A 14 -24.11 -20.15 -10.83
C VAL A 14 -25.15 -19.04 -10.85
N ASP A 15 -25.99 -19.00 -9.81
CA ASP A 15 -26.78 -17.83 -9.47
C ASP A 15 -25.80 -16.66 -9.37
N GLU A 16 -25.71 -15.85 -10.42
CA GLU A 16 -25.14 -14.52 -10.29
C GLU A 16 -25.97 -13.83 -9.21
N PRO A 17 -25.36 -13.39 -8.08
CA PRO A 17 -26.12 -12.65 -7.09
C PRO A 17 -26.72 -11.44 -7.80
N PRO A 18 -27.98 -11.06 -7.50
CA PRO A 18 -28.59 -9.87 -8.09
C PRO A 18 -27.61 -8.71 -7.91
N PRO A 19 -27.50 -7.75 -8.86
CA PRO A 19 -26.53 -6.67 -8.79
C PRO A 19 -26.73 -5.89 -7.49
N GLY A 20 -26.02 -6.32 -6.46
CA GLY A 20 -26.11 -5.76 -5.14
C GLY A 20 -25.57 -4.35 -5.25
N LEU A 21 -26.19 -3.43 -4.49
CA LEU A 21 -25.76 -2.04 -4.41
C LEU A 21 -24.22 -1.92 -4.28
N GLY A 22 -23.54 -2.90 -3.67
CA GLY A 22 -22.06 -2.97 -3.58
C GLY A 22 -21.28 -2.88 -4.91
N GLY A 23 -21.83 -3.36 -6.04
CA GLY A 23 -21.15 -3.34 -7.34
C GLY A 23 -21.06 -1.95 -7.98
N TRP A 24 -22.00 -1.06 -7.67
CA TRP A 24 -21.94 0.34 -8.10
C TRP A 24 -20.99 1.15 -7.21
N TRP A 25 -21.02 0.90 -5.89
CA TRP A 25 -20.12 1.55 -4.94
C TRP A 25 -18.66 1.25 -5.25
N SER A 26 -18.30 0.01 -5.59
CA SER A 26 -16.92 -0.38 -5.91
C SER A 26 -16.37 0.22 -7.22
N ARG A 27 -17.23 0.73 -8.12
CA ARG A 27 -16.81 1.41 -9.36
C ARG A 27 -16.68 2.92 -9.22
N MET A 28 -17.21 3.50 -8.15
CA MET A 28 -17.13 4.95 -7.93
C MET A 28 -15.72 5.36 -7.51
N SER A 29 -15.26 6.53 -8.00
CA SER A 29 -14.01 7.15 -7.54
C SER A 29 -14.04 7.38 -6.03
N VAL A 30 -12.86 7.33 -5.39
CA VAL A 30 -12.70 7.62 -3.95
C VAL A 30 -13.34 8.97 -3.58
N ARG A 31 -13.20 9.98 -4.45
CA ARG A 31 -13.81 11.31 -4.29
C ARG A 31 -15.32 11.24 -4.15
N THR A 32 -15.99 10.46 -5.01
CA THR A 32 -17.44 10.35 -4.98
C THR A 32 -17.91 9.57 -3.75
N ARG A 33 -17.21 8.50 -3.35
CA ARG A 33 -17.57 7.73 -2.16
C ARG A 33 -17.51 8.55 -0.88
N ILE A 34 -16.40 9.28 -0.66
CA ILE A 34 -16.23 10.13 0.52
C ILE A 34 -17.31 11.22 0.56
N THR A 35 -17.59 11.85 -0.59
CA THR A 35 -18.63 12.88 -0.68
C THR A 35 -20.02 12.32 -0.33
N VAL A 36 -20.39 11.16 -0.89
CA VAL A 36 -21.68 10.52 -0.61
C VAL A 36 -21.77 10.09 0.85
N LEU A 37 -20.74 9.43 1.39
CA LEU A 37 -20.72 8.99 2.78
C LEU A 37 -20.84 10.16 3.76
N ALA A 38 -20.05 11.23 3.55
CA ALA A 38 -20.14 12.44 4.37
C ALA A 38 -21.51 13.10 4.28
N SER A 39 -22.09 13.18 3.08
CA SER A 39 -23.42 13.77 2.87
C SER A 39 -24.53 12.95 3.52
N VAL A 40 -24.45 11.61 3.46
CA VAL A 40 -25.42 10.70 4.07
C VAL A 40 -25.34 10.78 5.59
N ILE A 41 -24.14 10.72 6.17
CA ILE A 41 -23.96 10.81 7.63
C ILE A 41 -24.51 12.15 8.14
N VAL A 42 -24.07 13.27 7.56
CA VAL A 42 -24.53 14.59 7.98
C VAL A 42 -26.04 14.76 7.72
N GLY A 43 -26.55 14.25 6.60
CA GLY A 43 -27.98 14.29 6.28
C GLY A 43 -28.82 13.54 7.31
N LEU A 44 -28.43 12.32 7.69
CA LEU A 44 -29.12 11.56 8.73
C LEU A 44 -29.06 12.27 10.08
N THR A 45 -27.90 12.84 10.45
CA THR A 45 -27.75 13.61 11.70
C THR A 45 -28.65 14.84 11.69
N LEU A 46 -28.71 15.59 10.59
CA LEU A 46 -29.56 16.77 10.46
C LEU A 46 -31.04 16.43 10.50
N ILE A 47 -31.46 15.33 9.87
CA ILE A 47 -32.86 14.86 9.90
C ILE A 47 -33.24 14.45 11.32
N ALA A 48 -32.38 13.69 12.02
CA ALA A 48 -32.63 13.29 13.41
C ALA A 48 -32.71 14.51 14.34
N ALA A 49 -31.80 15.47 14.19
CA ALA A 49 -31.80 16.72 14.96
C ALA A 49 -33.05 17.56 14.68
N ALA A 50 -33.46 17.69 13.41
CA ALA A 50 -34.67 18.40 13.01
C ALA A 50 -35.94 17.73 13.57
N ALA A 51 -36.04 16.40 13.50
CA ALA A 51 -37.15 15.66 14.08
C ALA A 51 -37.20 15.82 15.61
N GLY A 52 -36.06 15.71 16.29
CA GLY A 52 -35.94 15.97 17.72
C GLY A 52 -36.39 17.38 18.09
N LEU A 53 -35.90 18.40 17.38
CA LEU A 53 -36.28 19.79 17.59
C LEU A 53 -37.79 20.01 17.42
N LEU A 54 -38.39 19.47 16.36
CA LEU A 54 -39.84 19.59 16.11
C LEU A 54 -40.65 18.90 17.21
N LEU A 55 -40.24 17.70 17.65
CA LEU A 55 -40.92 16.98 18.73
C LEU A 55 -40.79 17.70 20.07
N THR A 56 -39.60 18.20 20.42
CA THR A 56 -39.39 18.98 21.66
C THR A 56 -40.18 20.27 21.63
N LEU A 57 -40.16 21.02 20.51
CA LEU A 57 -40.91 22.27 20.38
C LEU A 57 -42.42 22.02 20.50
N GLN A 58 -42.94 21.01 19.81
CA GLN A 58 -44.35 20.64 19.90
C GLN A 58 -44.74 20.23 21.33
N HIS A 59 -43.91 19.42 22.00
CA HIS A 59 -44.17 18.98 23.36
C HIS A 59 -44.12 20.15 24.36
N SER A 60 -43.12 21.04 24.25
CA SER A 60 -42.99 22.22 25.12
C SER A 60 -44.13 23.21 24.93
N LEU A 61 -44.56 23.48 23.70
CA LEU A 61 -45.65 24.42 23.44
C LEU A 61 -47.00 23.87 23.92
N VAL A 62 -47.27 22.57 23.74
CA VAL A 62 -48.49 21.94 24.28
C VAL A 62 -48.46 21.90 25.81
N SER A 63 -47.34 21.49 26.42
CA SER A 63 -47.22 21.42 27.89
C SER A 63 -47.39 22.80 28.54
N ASN A 64 -46.74 23.83 28.01
CA ASN A 64 -46.85 25.19 28.56
C ASN A 64 -48.28 25.73 28.48
N ARG A 65 -49.00 25.46 27.39
CA ARG A 65 -50.42 25.85 27.23
C ARG A 65 -51.35 25.02 28.12
N ASP A 66 -51.04 23.74 28.32
CA ASP A 66 -51.76 22.87 29.25
C ASP A 66 -51.65 23.37 30.69
N ASP A 67 -50.43 23.70 31.14
CA ASP A 67 -50.20 24.20 32.50
C ASP A 67 -50.91 25.53 32.74
N LEU A 68 -50.87 26.45 31.75
CA LEU A 68 -51.56 27.74 31.83
C LEU A 68 -53.08 27.58 31.85
N SER A 69 -53.63 26.76 30.95
CA SER A 69 -55.09 26.52 30.86
C SER A 69 -55.61 25.84 32.13
N ARG A 70 -54.86 24.86 32.66
CA ARG A 70 -55.19 24.18 33.92
C ARG A 70 -55.18 25.14 35.09
N ALA A 71 -54.14 25.97 35.24
CA ALA A 71 -54.04 26.93 36.34
C ALA A 71 -55.21 27.92 36.32
N ARG A 72 -55.59 28.40 35.13
CA ARG A 72 -56.76 29.27 34.94
C ARG A 72 -58.08 28.58 35.23
N ALA A 73 -58.24 27.33 34.81
CA ALA A 73 -59.45 26.58 35.11
C ALA A 73 -59.64 26.33 36.61
N VAL A 74 -58.53 26.08 37.34
CA VAL A 74 -58.54 25.99 38.81
C VAL A 74 -58.88 27.33 39.46
N ASP A 75 -58.32 28.44 38.97
CA ASP A 75 -58.61 29.77 39.48
C ASP A 75 -60.09 30.16 39.30
N LEU A 76 -60.65 29.93 38.11
CA LEU A 76 -62.07 30.15 37.83
C LEU A 76 -62.98 29.22 38.65
N ALA A 77 -62.58 27.97 38.88
CA ALA A 77 -63.29 27.04 39.76
C ALA A 77 -63.33 27.55 41.21
N ASN A 78 -62.23 28.10 41.72
CA ASN A 78 -62.18 28.68 43.05
C ASN A 78 -63.03 29.97 43.15
N GLN A 79 -62.96 30.86 42.16
CA GLN A 79 -63.81 32.05 42.10
C GLN A 79 -65.30 31.70 42.02
N ALA A 80 -65.65 30.58 41.37
CA ALA A 80 -67.02 30.06 41.36
C ALA A 80 -67.46 29.59 42.74
N ALA A 81 -66.59 28.85 43.44
CA ALA A 81 -66.87 28.32 44.77
C ALA A 81 -67.06 29.43 45.81
N ASP A 82 -66.29 30.51 45.71
CA ASP A 82 -66.33 31.67 46.60
C ASP A 82 -67.43 32.69 46.23
N GLY A 83 -68.19 32.45 45.16
CA GLY A 83 -69.29 33.33 44.71
C GLY A 83 -68.83 34.66 44.10
N SER A 84 -67.54 34.79 43.77
CA SER A 84 -66.94 36.01 43.21
C SER A 84 -66.82 36.00 41.69
N LEU A 85 -67.53 35.10 41.02
CA LEU A 85 -67.41 34.87 39.58
C LEU A 85 -67.96 36.06 38.76
N PRO A 86 -67.16 36.73 37.91
CA PRO A 86 -67.67 37.77 37.03
C PRO A 86 -68.47 37.16 35.86
N LYS A 87 -69.55 37.82 35.44
CA LYS A 87 -70.37 37.38 34.30
C LYS A 87 -69.63 37.41 32.95
N LEU A 88 -68.60 38.25 32.83
CA LEU A 88 -67.77 38.38 31.64
C LEU A 88 -66.31 38.08 32.02
N LEU A 89 -65.73 37.07 31.38
CA LEU A 89 -64.34 36.65 31.61
C LEU A 89 -63.42 37.41 30.63
N THR A 90 -63.03 38.64 30.98
CA THR A 90 -62.28 39.54 30.07
C THR A 90 -60.76 39.26 30.04
N GLU A 91 -60.22 38.53 31.01
CA GLU A 91 -58.77 38.27 31.15
C GLU A 91 -58.29 36.96 30.49
N VAL A 92 -59.11 36.35 29.64
CA VAL A 92 -58.83 35.02 29.10
C VAL A 92 -57.77 35.06 27.98
N GLY A 93 -57.52 36.21 27.35
CA GLY A 93 -56.54 36.35 26.25
C GLY A 93 -57.13 35.95 24.90
N GLU A 94 -56.58 36.47 23.80
CA GLU A 94 -57.19 36.38 22.46
C GLU A 94 -57.28 34.94 21.93
N ASP A 95 -56.25 34.10 22.10
CA ASP A 95 -56.23 32.70 21.64
C ASP A 95 -56.86 31.70 22.66
N SER A 96 -57.73 32.17 23.54
CA SER A 96 -58.21 31.38 24.67
C SER A 96 -59.69 31.59 24.94
N LEU A 97 -60.37 30.49 25.23
CA LEU A 97 -61.78 30.46 25.55
C LEU A 97 -62.00 30.00 26.99
N ALA A 98 -63.00 30.57 27.66
CA ALA A 98 -63.40 30.10 28.97
C ALA A 98 -64.92 30.19 29.13
N GLN A 99 -65.52 29.19 29.75
CA GLN A 99 -66.95 29.13 29.99
C GLN A 99 -67.25 28.39 31.30
N VAL A 100 -68.16 28.92 32.10
CA VAL A 100 -68.63 28.28 33.34
C VAL A 100 -70.12 27.96 33.17
N VAL A 101 -70.48 26.70 33.35
CA VAL A 101 -71.83 26.17 33.08
C VAL A 101 -72.39 25.49 34.33
N ASP A 102 -73.66 25.72 34.65
CA ASP A 102 -74.35 25.06 35.78
C ASP A 102 -74.79 23.61 35.45
N SER A 103 -75.32 22.90 36.45
CA SER A 103 -75.84 21.52 36.31
C SER A 103 -77.02 21.39 35.34
N GLU A 104 -77.72 22.48 35.03
CA GLU A 104 -78.82 22.53 34.07
C GLU A 104 -78.36 22.91 32.65
N GLY A 105 -77.06 23.11 32.43
CA GLY A 105 -76.48 23.47 31.14
C GLY A 105 -76.60 24.97 30.80
N ARG A 106 -76.90 25.84 31.77
CA ARG A 106 -76.94 27.30 31.58
C ARG A 106 -75.55 27.90 31.82
N VAL A 107 -75.16 28.82 30.94
CA VAL A 107 -73.87 29.49 31.00
C VAL A 107 -73.93 30.62 32.03
N LEU A 108 -73.13 30.50 33.09
CA LEU A 108 -73.04 31.47 34.19
C LEU A 108 -72.04 32.59 33.90
N ALA A 109 -70.91 32.25 33.25
CA ALA A 109 -69.90 33.19 32.78
C ALA A 109 -69.25 32.68 31.51
N ALA A 110 -68.85 33.60 30.63
CA ALA A 110 -68.19 33.28 29.37
C ALA A 110 -67.13 34.34 29.02
N SER A 111 -66.10 33.93 28.29
CA SER A 111 -65.18 34.85 27.60
C SER A 111 -65.89 35.58 26.46
N SER A 112 -65.32 36.70 26.00
CA SER A 112 -65.92 37.62 25.03
C SER A 112 -66.39 36.95 23.73
N GLY A 113 -65.68 35.93 23.23
CA GLY A 113 -66.06 35.18 22.01
C GLY A 113 -67.22 34.19 22.20
N LEU A 114 -67.58 33.85 23.45
CA LEU A 114 -68.60 32.84 23.78
C LEU A 114 -69.85 33.43 24.45
N VAL A 115 -69.94 34.76 24.61
CA VAL A 115 -71.10 35.42 25.22
C VAL A 115 -72.35 35.19 24.35
N GLY A 116 -73.37 34.58 24.94
CA GLY A 116 -74.64 34.27 24.26
C GLY A 116 -74.63 32.96 23.46
N GLN A 117 -73.50 32.23 23.44
CA GLN A 117 -73.44 30.88 22.90
C GLN A 117 -73.85 29.83 23.95
N GLY A 118 -74.31 28.67 23.50
CA GLY A 118 -74.58 27.52 24.36
C GLY A 118 -73.30 26.90 24.96
N PRO A 119 -73.42 25.83 25.77
CA PRO A 119 -72.26 25.14 26.33
C PRO A 119 -71.35 24.59 25.22
N ILE A 120 -70.06 24.91 25.27
CA ILE A 120 -69.07 24.49 24.25
C ILE A 120 -68.81 22.99 24.22
N SER A 121 -69.18 22.28 25.28
CA SER A 121 -69.18 20.84 25.35
C SER A 121 -70.24 20.37 26.35
N SER A 122 -70.88 19.24 26.07
CA SER A 122 -71.73 18.54 27.03
C SER A 122 -70.95 17.60 27.94
N PHE A 123 -69.62 17.60 27.84
CA PHE A 123 -68.75 16.74 28.63
C PHE A 123 -68.60 17.28 30.06
N VAL A 124 -68.95 16.45 31.04
CA VAL A 124 -68.79 16.73 32.46
C VAL A 124 -67.86 15.65 33.06
N PRO A 125 -66.75 16.02 33.73
CA PRO A 125 -65.86 15.06 34.38
C PRO A 125 -66.61 14.23 35.44
N GLU A 126 -66.31 12.92 35.50
CA GLU A 126 -66.87 12.01 36.52
C GLU A 126 -66.31 12.30 37.92
N ASP A 127 -65.03 12.73 37.99
CA ASP A 127 -64.34 13.13 39.22
C ASP A 127 -64.12 14.65 39.26
N SER A 128 -63.90 15.23 40.45
CA SER A 128 -63.54 16.66 40.63
C SER A 128 -62.14 17.03 40.12
N GLY A 129 -61.44 16.10 39.47
CA GLY A 129 -60.10 16.31 38.93
C GLY A 129 -60.13 17.06 37.57
N PRO A 130 -59.07 17.82 37.25
CA PRO A 130 -58.96 18.46 35.94
C PRO A 130 -58.72 17.41 34.84
N GLU A 131 -59.58 17.38 33.82
CA GLU A 131 -59.43 16.54 32.63
C GLU A 131 -59.15 17.41 31.39
N VAL A 132 -58.25 16.97 30.51
CA VAL A 132 -57.94 17.67 29.26
C VAL A 132 -58.51 16.93 28.05
N ARG A 133 -59.18 17.65 27.16
CA ARG A 133 -59.69 17.14 25.88
C ARG A 133 -59.34 18.07 24.74
N THR A 134 -59.18 17.51 23.55
CA THR A 134 -59.04 18.31 22.32
C THR A 134 -60.40 18.34 21.63
N LEU A 135 -61.03 19.50 21.62
CA LEU A 135 -62.25 19.75 20.87
C LEU A 135 -61.86 20.18 19.46
N ARG A 136 -62.37 19.48 18.45
CA ARG A 136 -62.08 19.78 17.05
C ARG A 136 -63.22 20.56 16.43
N GLY A 137 -62.86 21.55 15.60
CA GLY A 137 -63.82 22.35 14.85
C GLY A 137 -64.76 23.18 15.72
N VAL A 138 -64.24 23.78 16.79
CA VAL A 138 -64.99 24.76 17.60
C VAL A 138 -65.15 26.03 16.76
N PRO A 139 -66.37 26.57 16.62
CA PRO A 139 -66.59 27.83 15.91
C PRO A 139 -65.86 28.96 16.64
N ASP A 140 -64.95 29.64 15.94
CA ASP A 140 -64.30 30.87 16.41
C ASP A 140 -64.38 31.91 15.28
N ASP A 141 -65.07 33.01 15.55
CA ASP A 141 -65.46 34.04 14.57
C ASP A 141 -66.02 33.48 13.24
N SER A 142 -65.17 33.39 12.21
CA SER A 142 -65.51 32.96 10.84
C SER A 142 -64.93 31.61 10.43
N GLU A 143 -64.15 30.97 11.29
CA GLU A 143 -63.46 29.71 11.00
C GLU A 143 -63.72 28.66 12.08
N THR A 144 -63.22 27.44 11.86
CA THR A 144 -63.34 26.34 12.82
C THR A 144 -61.94 25.92 13.26
N GLU A 145 -61.66 26.04 14.55
CA GLU A 145 -60.35 25.77 15.12
C GLU A 145 -60.35 24.55 16.04
N ASP A 146 -59.17 23.96 16.21
CA ASP A 146 -58.94 22.89 17.17
C ASP A 146 -58.47 23.48 18.50
N PHE A 147 -59.29 23.34 19.54
CA PHE A 147 -59.00 23.82 20.88
C PHE A 147 -58.60 22.68 21.80
N ARG A 148 -57.56 22.91 22.61
CA ARG A 148 -57.22 22.04 23.73
C ARG A 148 -57.84 22.62 25.00
N VAL A 149 -58.87 21.94 25.51
CA VAL A 149 -59.77 22.41 26.59
C VAL A 149 -59.58 21.57 27.84
N TRP A 150 -59.31 22.24 28.95
CA TRP A 150 -59.36 21.70 30.31
C TRP A 150 -60.75 21.88 30.89
N VAL A 151 -61.26 20.81 31.51
CA VAL A 151 -62.59 20.75 32.11
C VAL A 151 -62.46 20.38 33.57
N LEU A 152 -63.04 21.19 34.44
CA LEU A 152 -63.05 20.99 35.89
C LEU A 152 -64.48 21.11 36.43
N ARG A 153 -64.82 20.25 37.39
CA ARG A 153 -66.07 20.34 38.15
C ARG A 153 -65.79 20.95 39.52
N ALA A 154 -66.55 21.98 39.88
CA ALA A 154 -66.45 22.66 41.16
C ALA A 154 -67.81 22.71 41.86
N SER A 155 -67.82 22.51 43.18
CA SER A 155 -69.02 22.68 43.99
C SER A 155 -69.09 24.12 44.48
N THR A 156 -70.18 24.82 44.17
CA THR A 156 -70.43 26.20 44.61
C THR A 156 -71.55 26.24 45.64
N THR A 157 -71.79 27.41 46.23
CA THR A 157 -72.90 27.64 47.16
C THR A 157 -74.28 27.49 46.49
N ASP A 158 -74.37 27.70 45.18
CA ASP A 158 -75.62 27.68 44.40
C ASP A 158 -75.83 26.39 43.57
N GLY A 159 -74.89 25.43 43.63
CA GLY A 159 -74.93 24.19 42.87
C GLY A 159 -73.58 23.75 42.32
N GLU A 160 -73.55 22.67 41.54
CA GLU A 160 -72.32 22.25 40.87
C GLU A 160 -72.15 22.97 39.54
N VAL A 161 -70.92 23.41 39.26
CA VAL A 161 -70.56 24.09 38.01
C VAL A 161 -69.42 23.35 37.31
N THR A 162 -69.45 23.39 35.99
CA THR A 162 -68.39 22.87 35.13
C THR A 162 -67.68 24.06 34.46
N VAL A 163 -66.37 24.15 34.68
CA VAL A 163 -65.49 25.17 34.13
C VAL A 163 -64.74 24.59 32.94
N PHE A 164 -64.88 25.22 31.79
CA PHE A 164 -64.14 24.92 30.58
C PHE A 164 -63.13 26.04 30.31
N VAL A 165 -61.85 25.71 30.12
CA VAL A 165 -60.82 26.66 29.68
C VAL A 165 -60.01 26.03 28.58
N GLY A 166 -59.94 26.65 27.41
CA GLY A 166 -59.22 26.12 26.26
C GLY A 166 -58.33 27.13 25.58
N THR A 167 -57.29 26.64 24.92
CA THR A 167 -56.40 27.43 24.06
C THR A 167 -56.41 26.88 22.64
N SER A 168 -56.39 27.76 21.64
CA SER A 168 -56.28 27.37 20.23
C SER A 168 -54.96 26.65 19.97
N LEU A 169 -54.97 25.65 19.08
CA LEU A 169 -53.78 24.97 18.57
C LEU A 169 -53.32 25.52 17.22
N GLU A 170 -54.03 26.49 16.64
CA GLU A 170 -53.73 27.01 15.31
C GLU A 170 -52.37 27.69 15.24
N SER A 171 -52.13 28.68 16.11
CA SER A 171 -50.86 29.41 16.19
C SER A 171 -49.65 28.48 16.43
N LEU A 172 -49.86 27.36 17.14
CA LEU A 172 -48.87 26.29 17.29
C LEU A 172 -48.62 25.56 15.98
N SER A 173 -49.68 25.13 15.31
CA SER A 173 -49.60 24.38 14.05
C SER A 173 -48.94 25.21 12.94
N GLU A 174 -49.22 26.52 12.88
CA GLU A 174 -48.62 27.45 11.94
C GLU A 174 -47.12 27.62 12.19
N ALA A 175 -46.72 27.84 13.44
CA ALA A 175 -45.31 27.98 13.83
C ALA A 175 -44.52 26.71 13.48
N VAL A 176 -45.05 25.54 13.83
CA VAL A 176 -44.43 24.23 13.52
C VAL A 176 -44.38 24.00 12.01
N SER A 177 -45.43 24.36 11.27
CA SER A 177 -45.48 24.17 9.81
C SER A 177 -44.46 25.07 9.08
N THR A 178 -44.30 26.31 9.55
CA THR A 178 -43.33 27.28 9.02
C THR A 178 -41.90 26.80 9.28
N LEU A 179 -41.61 26.36 10.51
CA LEU A 179 -40.32 25.76 10.85
C LEU A 179 -40.05 24.51 10.01
N ARG A 180 -41.03 23.60 9.87
CA ARG A 180 -40.90 22.41 9.01
C ARG A 180 -40.58 22.77 7.56
N ARG A 181 -41.28 23.75 6.96
CA ARG A 181 -41.01 24.21 5.59
C ARG A 181 -39.61 24.80 5.46
N SER A 182 -39.18 25.62 6.42
CA SER A 182 -37.80 26.17 6.42
C SER A 182 -36.73 25.07 6.53
N LEU A 183 -36.96 24.01 7.32
CA LEU A 183 -36.05 22.87 7.44
C LEU A 183 -36.01 22.03 6.16
N LEU A 184 -37.16 21.79 5.53
CA LEU A 184 -37.26 21.06 4.26
C LEU A 184 -36.52 21.75 3.11
N VAL A 185 -36.37 23.07 3.15
CA VAL A 185 -35.61 23.83 2.14
C VAL A 185 -34.15 24.01 2.58
N GLY A 186 -33.92 24.35 3.85
CA GLY A 186 -32.60 24.66 4.39
C GLY A 186 -31.66 23.45 4.43
N ILE A 187 -32.16 22.27 4.83
CA ILE A 187 -31.33 21.05 4.93
C ILE A 187 -30.78 20.62 3.55
N PRO A 188 -31.60 20.51 2.49
CA PRO A 188 -31.07 20.17 1.16
C PRO A 188 -30.05 21.18 0.63
N ILE A 189 -30.27 22.48 0.84
CA ILE A 189 -29.31 23.52 0.43
C ILE A 189 -27.98 23.33 1.17
N LEU A 190 -28.03 23.13 2.50
CA LEU A 190 -26.85 22.90 3.31
C LEU A 190 -26.08 21.63 2.88
N LEU A 191 -26.81 20.54 2.60
CA LEU A 191 -26.22 19.30 2.10
C LEU A 191 -25.58 19.46 0.72
N LEU A 192 -26.19 20.24 -0.17
CA LEU A 192 -25.61 20.56 -1.48
C LEU A 192 -24.29 21.32 -1.33
N VAL A 193 -24.27 22.36 -0.48
CA VAL A 193 -23.06 23.14 -0.19
C VAL A 193 -21.97 22.24 0.39
N LEU A 194 -22.31 21.38 1.36
CA LEU A 194 -21.38 20.43 1.96
C LEU A 194 -20.82 19.44 0.91
N ALA A 195 -21.68 18.90 0.05
CA ALA A 195 -21.28 17.95 -0.99
C ALA A 195 -20.30 18.60 -1.99
N VAL A 196 -20.59 19.83 -2.44
CA VAL A 196 -19.71 20.58 -3.35
C VAL A 196 -18.38 20.89 -2.66
N ALA A 197 -18.40 21.42 -1.44
CA ALA A 197 -17.20 21.75 -0.67
C ALA A 197 -16.31 20.51 -0.45
N THR A 198 -16.91 19.40 -0.01
CA THR A 198 -16.21 18.13 0.21
C THR A 198 -15.58 17.62 -1.09
N ARG A 199 -16.34 17.62 -2.20
CA ARG A 199 -15.84 17.17 -3.51
C ARG A 199 -14.65 18.00 -3.98
N VAL A 200 -14.69 19.32 -3.82
CA VAL A 200 -13.60 20.23 -4.20
C VAL A 200 -12.38 20.04 -3.31
N MET A 201 -12.57 19.93 -1.99
CA MET A 201 -11.49 19.77 -1.02
C MET A 201 -10.75 18.43 -1.22
N VAL A 202 -11.48 17.31 -1.29
CA VAL A 202 -10.90 15.99 -1.57
C VAL A 202 -10.25 15.96 -2.95
N GLY A 203 -10.84 16.63 -3.94
CA GLY A 203 -10.26 16.75 -5.27
C GLY A 203 -8.90 17.45 -5.29
N ARG A 204 -8.74 18.51 -4.49
CA ARG A 204 -7.46 19.21 -4.31
C ARG A 204 -6.45 18.38 -3.52
N ALA A 205 -6.87 17.76 -2.42
CA ALA A 205 -5.99 16.94 -1.59
C ALA A 205 -5.41 15.72 -2.34
N LEU A 206 -6.20 15.10 -3.23
CA LEU A 206 -5.76 13.94 -4.02
C LEU A 206 -5.13 14.31 -5.37
N ARG A 207 -4.98 15.60 -5.70
CA ARG A 207 -4.37 16.01 -6.97
C ARG A 207 -2.90 15.60 -7.09
N PRO A 208 -2.04 15.80 -6.08
CA PRO A 208 -0.63 15.41 -6.18
C PRO A 208 -0.42 13.91 -6.43
N VAL A 209 -1.29 13.05 -5.88
CA VAL A 209 -1.25 11.60 -6.13
C VAL A 209 -1.54 11.27 -7.60
N GLU A 210 -2.49 11.97 -8.20
CA GLU A 210 -2.83 11.80 -9.62
C GLU A 210 -1.70 12.29 -10.53
N ASP A 211 -1.05 13.41 -10.16
CA ASP A 211 0.10 13.96 -10.87
C ASP A 211 1.28 12.97 -10.83
N ILE A 212 1.60 12.40 -9.65
CA ILE A 212 2.60 11.34 -9.50
C ILE A 212 2.25 10.12 -10.38
N ARG A 213 0.99 9.66 -10.36
CA ARG A 213 0.56 8.52 -11.19
C ARG A 213 0.76 8.81 -12.67
N ALA A 214 0.43 10.00 -13.13
CA ALA A 214 0.58 10.41 -14.52
C ALA A 214 2.05 10.51 -14.94
N GLU A 215 2.91 11.07 -14.08
CA GLU A 215 4.35 11.13 -14.32
C GLU A 215 4.95 9.74 -14.42
N VAL A 216 4.64 8.83 -13.49
CA VAL A 216 5.08 7.43 -13.52
C VAL A 216 4.61 6.72 -14.79
N ALA A 217 3.34 6.89 -15.17
CA ALA A 217 2.79 6.26 -16.37
C ALA A 217 3.44 6.78 -17.67
N ALA A 218 4.03 7.98 -17.63
CA ALA A 218 4.79 8.54 -18.74
C ALA A 218 6.26 8.08 -18.79
N ILE A 219 6.78 7.46 -17.72
CA ILE A 219 8.13 6.90 -17.70
C ILE A 219 8.11 5.56 -18.44
N SER A 220 8.76 5.53 -19.60
CA SER A 220 9.01 4.31 -20.37
C SER A 220 10.36 3.69 -19.98
N GLY A 221 10.59 2.42 -20.35
CA GLY A 221 11.88 1.75 -20.12
C GLY A 221 13.10 2.41 -20.80
N SER A 222 12.88 3.35 -21.72
CA SER A 222 13.94 4.13 -22.38
C SER A 222 14.23 5.48 -21.72
N ALA A 223 13.38 5.95 -20.80
CA ALA A 223 13.46 7.27 -20.17
C ALA A 223 13.48 7.15 -18.63
N LEU A 224 14.31 6.23 -18.12
CA LEU A 224 14.48 5.95 -16.69
C LEU A 224 15.24 7.04 -15.94
N ASP A 225 15.82 8.02 -16.64
CA ASP A 225 16.48 9.21 -16.11
C ASP A 225 15.47 10.24 -15.54
N ARG A 226 14.19 10.12 -15.92
CA ARG A 226 13.13 10.98 -15.40
C ARG A 226 12.78 10.64 -13.95
N ARG A 227 12.41 11.66 -13.18
CA ARG A 227 11.95 11.53 -11.79
C ARG A 227 10.57 12.13 -11.62
N VAL A 228 9.89 11.61 -10.61
CA VAL A 228 8.61 12.12 -10.15
C VAL A 228 8.85 13.37 -9.32
N SER A 229 8.02 14.39 -9.54
CA SER A 229 8.02 15.65 -8.79
C SER A 229 7.68 15.39 -7.32
N VAL A 230 8.55 15.80 -6.40
CA VAL A 230 8.29 15.70 -4.96
C VAL A 230 7.51 16.94 -4.50
N PRO A 231 6.27 16.79 -3.99
CA PRO A 231 5.52 17.92 -3.46
C PRO A 231 6.26 18.59 -2.30
N PRO A 232 6.09 19.92 -2.10
CA PRO A 232 6.74 20.64 -1.01
C PRO A 232 6.16 20.30 0.38
N SER A 233 5.02 19.59 0.45
CA SER A 233 4.44 19.13 1.70
C SER A 233 5.25 17.95 2.27
N ALA A 234 5.61 17.97 3.55
CA ALA A 234 6.34 16.87 4.20
C ALA A 234 5.42 15.73 4.67
N ASP A 235 4.40 15.40 3.87
CA ASP A 235 3.34 14.44 4.22
C ASP A 235 3.58 13.03 3.63
N GLU A 236 2.57 12.17 3.75
CA GLU A 236 2.56 10.81 3.18
C GLU A 236 2.81 10.81 1.67
N VAL A 237 2.38 11.86 0.95
CA VAL A 237 2.48 11.93 -0.50
C VAL A 237 3.90 12.25 -0.93
N ALA A 238 4.61 13.13 -0.23
CA ALA A 238 6.03 13.34 -0.49
C ALA A 238 6.88 12.11 -0.19
N ARG A 239 6.59 11.37 0.90
CA ARG A 239 7.27 10.09 1.17
C ARG A 239 7.04 9.06 0.06
N LEU A 240 5.83 9.01 -0.50
CA LEU A 240 5.53 8.18 -1.65
C LEU A 240 6.35 8.58 -2.89
N ALA A 241 6.44 9.88 -3.19
CA ALA A 241 7.24 10.39 -4.32
C ALA A 241 8.74 10.05 -4.16
N VAL A 242 9.31 10.23 -2.96
CA VAL A 242 10.69 9.86 -2.66
C VAL A 242 10.92 8.36 -2.85
N THR A 243 10.05 7.51 -2.28
CA THR A 243 10.16 6.05 -2.41
C THR A 243 10.07 5.61 -3.88
N MET A 244 9.25 6.29 -4.68
CA MET A 244 9.14 6.02 -6.11
C MET A 244 10.42 6.40 -6.86
N ASN A 245 11.03 7.53 -6.52
CA ASN A 245 12.30 7.95 -7.10
C ASN A 245 13.44 6.98 -6.72
N ASP A 246 13.50 6.49 -5.48
CA ASP A 246 14.46 5.46 -5.07
C ASP A 246 14.30 4.16 -5.88
N MET A 247 13.07 3.78 -6.20
CA MET A 247 12.78 2.63 -7.07
C MET A 247 13.26 2.88 -8.50
N LEU A 248 13.03 4.09 -9.04
CA LEU A 248 13.49 4.48 -10.37
C LEU A 248 15.02 4.51 -10.45
N ASP A 249 15.71 4.99 -9.41
CA ASP A 249 17.18 4.96 -9.32
C ASP A 249 17.72 3.54 -9.42
N ARG A 250 17.11 2.60 -8.67
CA ARG A 250 17.49 1.18 -8.71
C ARG A 250 17.26 0.57 -10.10
N LEU A 251 16.14 0.93 -10.75
CA LEU A 251 15.79 0.44 -12.08
C LEU A 251 16.73 1.00 -13.15
N GLU A 252 17.07 2.28 -13.08
CA GLU A 252 18.05 2.91 -13.96
C GLU A 252 19.45 2.30 -13.80
N ALA A 253 19.90 2.09 -12.57
CA ALA A 253 21.18 1.46 -12.28
C ALA A 253 21.23 0.00 -12.78
N ALA A 254 20.14 -0.76 -12.65
CA ALA A 254 20.05 -2.11 -13.19
C ALA A 254 20.04 -2.10 -14.74
N SER A 255 19.27 -1.20 -15.35
CA SER A 255 19.20 -1.06 -16.82
C SER A 255 20.56 -0.67 -17.41
N SER A 256 21.27 0.26 -16.77
CA SER A 256 22.59 0.72 -17.21
C SER A 256 23.61 -0.40 -17.16
N ARG A 257 23.69 -1.14 -16.04
CA ARG A 257 24.55 -2.32 -15.91
C ARG A 257 24.23 -3.40 -16.94
N GLN A 258 22.95 -3.64 -17.24
CA GLN A 258 22.55 -4.59 -18.26
C GLN A 258 23.00 -4.17 -19.67
N LYS A 259 22.89 -2.88 -20.00
CA LYS A 259 23.34 -2.34 -21.30
C LYS A 259 24.85 -2.45 -21.46
N GLU A 260 25.60 -2.08 -20.43
CA GLU A 260 27.06 -2.21 -20.38
C GLU A 260 27.48 -3.68 -20.57
N PHE A 261 26.87 -4.59 -19.81
CA PHE A 261 27.12 -6.04 -19.94
C PHE A 261 26.84 -6.57 -21.36
N ILE A 262 25.72 -6.18 -21.98
CA ILE A 262 25.41 -6.59 -23.36
C ILE A 262 26.43 -6.01 -24.35
N GLY A 263 26.82 -4.74 -24.16
CA GLY A 263 27.83 -4.08 -24.99
C GLY A 263 29.16 -4.81 -24.94
N ASP A 264 29.67 -5.05 -23.74
CA ASP A 264 30.95 -5.71 -23.53
C ASP A 264 30.93 -7.17 -24.00
N ALA A 265 29.85 -7.90 -23.71
CA ALA A 265 29.68 -9.27 -24.19
C ALA A 265 29.67 -9.34 -25.73
N SER A 266 29.01 -8.37 -26.39
CA SER A 266 28.98 -8.31 -27.85
C SER A 266 30.38 -8.07 -28.42
N HIS A 267 31.14 -7.13 -27.84
CA HIS A 267 32.51 -6.85 -28.27
C HIS A 267 33.46 -8.03 -28.06
N GLU A 268 33.42 -8.67 -26.90
CA GLU A 268 34.30 -9.80 -26.57
C GLU A 268 33.96 -11.07 -27.35
N LEU A 269 32.71 -11.25 -27.80
CA LEU A 269 32.34 -12.33 -28.72
C LEU A 269 32.67 -12.01 -30.19
N GLN A 270 32.57 -10.74 -30.60
CA GLN A 270 32.83 -10.35 -31.99
C GLN A 270 34.30 -10.50 -32.37
N SER A 271 35.24 -10.22 -31.45
CA SER A 271 36.68 -10.34 -31.70
C SER A 271 37.12 -11.77 -32.08
N PRO A 272 36.85 -12.82 -31.27
CA PRO A 272 37.22 -14.19 -31.62
C PRO A 272 36.46 -14.68 -32.86
N LEU A 273 35.18 -14.30 -33.04
CA LEU A 273 34.42 -14.67 -34.23
C LEU A 273 35.03 -14.06 -35.51
N THR A 274 35.51 -12.82 -35.44
CA THR A 274 36.20 -12.15 -36.56
C THR A 274 37.52 -12.83 -36.89
N ALA A 275 38.30 -13.21 -35.87
CA ALA A 275 39.55 -13.95 -36.04
C ALA A 275 39.31 -15.34 -36.65
N PHE A 276 38.34 -16.09 -36.11
CA PHE A 276 37.92 -17.40 -36.60
C PHE A 276 37.53 -17.34 -38.08
N ARG A 277 36.73 -16.33 -38.46
CA ARG A 277 36.35 -16.08 -39.85
C ARG A 277 37.55 -15.74 -40.74
N ALA A 278 38.43 -14.86 -40.29
CA ALA A 278 39.61 -14.45 -41.07
C ALA A 278 40.56 -15.64 -41.33
N GLN A 279 40.78 -16.50 -40.34
CA GLN A 279 41.59 -17.73 -40.49
C GLN A 279 41.00 -18.64 -41.58
N LEU A 280 39.68 -18.85 -41.58
CA LEU A 280 38.98 -19.63 -42.61
C LEU A 280 39.04 -18.97 -44.00
N GLU A 281 38.83 -17.66 -44.09
CA GLU A 281 38.91 -16.93 -45.37
C GLU A 281 40.31 -17.02 -45.99
N VAL A 282 41.38 -16.88 -45.18
CA VAL A 282 42.77 -17.03 -45.63
C VAL A 282 43.04 -18.46 -46.11
N ALA A 283 42.55 -19.46 -45.36
CA ALA A 283 42.73 -20.86 -45.71
C ALA A 283 42.01 -21.25 -47.01
N LEU A 284 40.81 -20.74 -47.22
CA LEU A 284 40.05 -20.93 -48.47
C LEU A 284 40.68 -20.21 -49.66
N ALA A 285 41.29 -19.04 -49.43
CA ALA A 285 41.97 -18.29 -50.49
C ALA A 285 43.30 -18.92 -50.94
N HIS A 286 44.00 -19.65 -50.04
CA HIS A 286 45.30 -20.27 -50.35
C HIS A 286 45.36 -21.77 -49.95
N PRO A 287 44.55 -22.65 -50.56
CA PRO A 287 44.38 -24.03 -50.08
C PRO A 287 45.64 -24.89 -50.15
N GLN A 288 46.57 -24.55 -51.06
CA GLN A 288 47.79 -25.33 -51.33
C GLN A 288 48.89 -25.09 -50.27
N GLY A 289 48.77 -24.04 -49.46
CA GLY A 289 49.78 -23.63 -48.48
C GLY A 289 49.35 -23.81 -47.02
N VAL A 290 48.16 -24.39 -46.78
CA VAL A 290 47.58 -24.54 -45.45
C VAL A 290 47.57 -25.99 -45.04
N ASP A 291 48.14 -26.26 -43.87
CA ASP A 291 47.93 -27.53 -43.17
C ASP A 291 46.57 -27.48 -42.44
N TRP A 292 45.59 -28.14 -43.04
CA TRP A 292 44.23 -28.23 -42.50
C TRP A 292 44.16 -28.91 -41.14
N THR A 293 45.10 -29.79 -40.80
CA THR A 293 45.13 -30.45 -39.49
C THR A 293 45.53 -29.48 -38.39
N THR A 294 46.57 -28.67 -38.63
CA THR A 294 46.98 -27.61 -37.70
C THR A 294 45.89 -26.53 -37.57
N LEU A 295 45.34 -26.06 -38.69
CA LEU A 295 44.24 -25.08 -38.68
C LEU A 295 42.99 -25.60 -37.93
N ALA A 296 42.60 -26.86 -38.14
CA ALA A 296 41.48 -27.44 -37.42
C ALA A 296 41.74 -27.53 -35.91
N GLY A 297 42.99 -27.80 -35.51
CA GLY A 297 43.42 -27.76 -34.12
C GLY A 297 43.29 -26.35 -33.53
N ASP A 298 43.79 -25.33 -34.24
CA ASP A 298 43.72 -23.93 -33.80
C ASP A 298 42.27 -23.45 -33.68
N LEU A 299 41.43 -23.74 -34.68
CA LEU A 299 40.00 -23.42 -34.66
C LEU A 299 39.25 -24.13 -33.51
N LEU A 300 39.64 -25.37 -33.17
CA LEU A 300 39.05 -26.09 -32.05
C LEU A 300 39.41 -25.41 -30.72
N VAL A 301 40.67 -24.97 -30.55
CA VAL A 301 41.11 -24.21 -29.37
C VAL A 301 40.37 -22.88 -29.26
N ASP A 302 40.17 -22.17 -30.38
CA ASP A 302 39.39 -20.93 -30.41
C ASP A 302 37.90 -21.17 -30.09
N SER A 303 37.33 -22.28 -30.56
CA SER A 303 35.95 -22.70 -30.24
C SER A 303 35.78 -23.00 -28.76
N ASP A 304 36.68 -23.79 -28.16
CA ASP A 304 36.68 -24.09 -26.72
C ASP A 304 36.82 -22.82 -25.87
N ARG A 305 37.54 -21.82 -26.39
CA ARG A 305 37.65 -20.50 -25.75
C ARG A 305 36.34 -19.72 -25.84
N MET A 306 35.66 -19.71 -26.98
CA MET A 306 34.35 -19.07 -27.13
C MET A 306 33.29 -19.75 -26.24
N GLU A 307 33.28 -21.09 -26.16
CA GLU A 307 32.37 -21.83 -25.29
C GLU A 307 32.56 -21.43 -23.82
N ARG A 308 33.82 -21.38 -23.34
CA ARG A 308 34.14 -20.89 -21.99
C ARG A 308 33.66 -19.47 -21.75
N LEU A 309 33.89 -18.56 -22.70
CA LEU A 309 33.42 -17.18 -22.61
C LEU A 309 31.89 -17.11 -22.48
N VAL A 310 31.15 -17.89 -23.26
CA VAL A 310 29.67 -17.95 -23.16
C VAL A 310 29.24 -18.47 -21.79
N HIS A 311 29.87 -19.54 -21.27
CA HIS A 311 29.59 -20.06 -19.93
C HIS A 311 29.94 -19.06 -18.81
N ASP A 312 30.98 -18.26 -18.99
CA ASP A 312 31.39 -17.17 -18.10
C ASP A 312 30.34 -16.05 -18.08
N LEU A 313 29.89 -15.61 -19.24
CA LEU A 313 28.84 -14.60 -19.38
C LEU A 313 27.51 -15.07 -18.79
N LEU A 314 27.10 -16.31 -19.07
CA LEU A 314 25.86 -16.88 -18.52
C LEU A 314 25.91 -17.03 -16.99
N PHE A 315 27.09 -17.34 -16.44
CA PHE A 315 27.26 -17.39 -14.99
C PHE A 315 27.09 -16.01 -14.35
N LEU A 316 27.74 -14.99 -14.90
CA LEU A 316 27.62 -13.61 -14.41
C LEU A 316 26.19 -13.08 -14.54
N ALA A 317 25.50 -13.36 -15.65
CA ALA A 317 24.10 -12.97 -15.82
C ALA A 317 23.16 -13.63 -14.78
N LYS A 318 23.41 -14.90 -14.44
CA LYS A 318 22.65 -15.59 -13.37
C LYS A 318 22.95 -15.05 -11.97
N GLU A 319 24.17 -14.57 -11.77
CA GLU A 319 24.59 -13.94 -10.53
C GLU A 319 23.91 -12.58 -10.34
N ASP A 320 23.88 -11.74 -11.39
CA ASP A 320 23.16 -10.45 -11.38
C ASP A 320 21.66 -10.62 -11.11
N ALA A 321 21.07 -11.74 -11.55
CA ALA A 321 19.67 -12.08 -11.31
C ALA A 321 19.38 -12.56 -9.87
N GLY A 322 20.40 -12.71 -9.02
CA GLY A 322 20.24 -13.07 -7.61
C GLY A 322 19.74 -14.50 -7.36
N GLN A 323 20.05 -15.46 -8.24
CA GLN A 323 19.60 -16.83 -8.05
C GLN A 323 20.19 -17.45 -6.75
N PRO A 324 19.36 -18.00 -5.85
CA PRO A 324 19.86 -18.67 -4.66
C PRO A 324 20.65 -19.94 -5.04
N ILE A 325 21.81 -20.15 -4.40
CA ILE A 325 22.57 -21.40 -4.52
C ILE A 325 22.32 -22.23 -3.27
N ARG A 326 22.32 -23.55 -3.48
CA ARG A 326 22.40 -24.53 -2.42
C ARG A 326 23.86 -24.72 -2.00
N LEU A 327 24.23 -24.26 -0.80
CA LEU A 327 25.60 -24.33 -0.27
C LEU A 327 25.80 -25.53 0.66
N ASP A 328 24.86 -26.47 0.68
CA ASP A 328 24.69 -27.44 1.77
C ASP A 328 25.63 -28.66 1.67
N GLU A 329 26.51 -28.71 0.65
CA GLU A 329 27.38 -29.85 0.41
C GLU A 329 28.77 -29.61 1.03
N PRO A 330 29.29 -30.56 1.83
CA PRO A 330 30.65 -30.46 2.34
C PRO A 330 31.66 -30.62 1.19
N VAL A 331 32.57 -29.67 1.07
CA VAL A 331 33.63 -29.65 0.05
C VAL A 331 34.98 -29.58 0.74
N ASP A 332 35.87 -30.49 0.38
CA ASP A 332 37.27 -30.44 0.79
C ASP A 332 38.07 -29.57 -0.19
N LEU A 333 38.49 -28.38 0.25
CA LEU A 333 39.24 -27.44 -0.59
C LEU A 333 40.65 -27.93 -0.92
N GLU A 334 41.25 -28.79 -0.10
CA GLU A 334 42.56 -29.38 -0.42
C GLU A 334 42.47 -30.16 -1.73
N MET A 335 41.48 -31.05 -1.83
CA MET A 335 41.23 -31.84 -3.04
C MET A 335 40.95 -30.95 -4.25
N VAL A 336 40.14 -29.90 -4.09
CA VAL A 336 39.84 -28.96 -5.19
C VAL A 336 41.10 -28.23 -5.67
N VAL A 337 41.94 -27.75 -4.75
CA VAL A 337 43.19 -27.06 -5.08
C VAL A 337 44.16 -28.00 -5.79
N LEU A 338 44.39 -29.20 -5.25
CA LEU A 338 45.31 -30.18 -5.82
C LEU A 338 44.86 -30.69 -7.19
N GLU A 339 43.57 -30.92 -7.40
CA GLU A 339 42.99 -31.30 -8.70
C GLU A 339 43.23 -30.22 -9.76
N GLU A 340 42.98 -28.96 -9.44
CA GLU A 340 43.15 -27.85 -10.38
C GLU A 340 44.63 -27.50 -10.65
N VAL A 341 45.50 -27.61 -9.63
CA VAL A 341 46.95 -27.50 -9.81
C VAL A 341 47.46 -28.60 -10.75
N SER A 342 47.07 -29.86 -10.52
CA SER A 342 47.51 -31.00 -11.35
C SER A 342 47.11 -30.82 -12.81
N ARG A 343 45.90 -30.32 -13.06
CA ARG A 343 45.39 -30.04 -14.41
C ARG A 343 46.20 -28.94 -15.11
N LEU A 344 46.57 -27.88 -14.40
CA LEU A 344 47.29 -26.74 -14.97
C LEU A 344 48.79 -27.04 -15.16
N ALA A 345 49.40 -27.79 -14.23
CA ALA A 345 50.78 -28.27 -14.33
C ALA A 345 51.00 -29.17 -15.56
N ALA A 346 49.98 -29.94 -15.97
CA ALA A 346 50.06 -30.77 -17.18
C ALA A 346 50.08 -29.96 -18.50
N ARG A 347 49.72 -28.68 -18.45
CA ARG A 347 49.50 -27.83 -19.65
C ARG A 347 50.38 -26.58 -19.69
N THR A 348 51.18 -26.35 -18.65
CA THR A 348 52.02 -25.15 -18.52
C THR A 348 53.40 -25.55 -18.01
N PRO A 349 54.46 -24.81 -18.38
CA PRO A 349 55.81 -25.06 -17.86
C PRO A 349 56.03 -24.51 -16.44
N VAL A 350 54.99 -23.96 -15.81
CA VAL A 350 55.04 -23.32 -14.50
C VAL A 350 55.10 -24.37 -13.39
N VAL A 351 56.00 -24.18 -12.43
CA VAL A 351 56.12 -25.04 -11.25
C VAL A 351 55.15 -24.56 -10.17
N PHE A 352 54.25 -25.44 -9.74
CA PHE A 352 53.31 -25.17 -8.64
C PHE A 352 53.84 -25.74 -7.33
N ASP A 353 54.01 -24.89 -6.33
CA ASP A 353 54.39 -25.29 -4.97
C ASP A 353 53.15 -25.39 -4.08
N THR A 354 52.81 -26.61 -3.69
CA THR A 354 51.66 -26.94 -2.82
C THR A 354 52.11 -27.43 -1.44
N SER A 355 53.36 -27.16 -1.03
CA SER A 355 53.92 -27.63 0.25
C SER A 355 53.18 -27.11 1.49
N LEU A 356 52.44 -26.01 1.34
CA LEU A 356 51.65 -25.37 2.40
C LEU A 356 50.14 -25.51 2.16
N VAL A 357 49.72 -26.57 1.46
CA VAL A 357 48.31 -26.93 1.30
C VAL A 357 47.94 -27.93 2.40
N SER A 358 46.96 -27.57 3.24
CA SER A 358 46.46 -28.41 4.33
C SER A 358 44.96 -28.68 4.20
N PRO A 359 44.41 -29.75 4.81
CA PRO A 359 42.98 -30.04 4.79
C PRO A 359 42.12 -28.86 5.23
N ALA A 360 41.12 -28.49 4.42
CA ALA A 360 40.28 -27.33 4.68
C ALA A 360 38.81 -27.58 4.24
N PRO A 361 37.98 -28.20 5.09
CA PRO A 361 36.58 -28.47 4.78
C PRO A 361 35.73 -27.20 4.86
N THR A 362 34.97 -26.93 3.80
CA THR A 362 33.98 -25.84 3.71
C THR A 362 32.61 -26.37 3.29
N GLN A 363 31.59 -25.52 3.32
CA GLN A 363 30.27 -25.81 2.75
C GLN A 363 30.10 -25.01 1.47
N GLY A 364 29.70 -25.67 0.38
CA GLY A 364 29.49 -24.97 -0.88
C GLY A 364 29.25 -25.86 -2.08
N ASN A 365 29.30 -25.25 -3.25
CA ASN A 365 29.22 -25.96 -4.52
C ASN A 365 30.62 -26.29 -5.03
N ARG A 366 30.97 -27.58 -5.08
CA ARG A 366 32.29 -28.04 -5.54
C ARG A 366 32.65 -27.52 -6.92
N GLN A 367 31.71 -27.49 -7.87
CA GLN A 367 31.99 -27.04 -9.23
C GLN A 367 32.31 -25.54 -9.28
N GLU A 368 31.62 -24.72 -8.49
CA GLU A 368 31.91 -23.29 -8.40
C GLU A 368 33.25 -23.04 -7.70
N LEU A 369 33.54 -23.72 -6.60
CA LEU A 369 34.83 -23.60 -5.90
C LEU A 369 36.00 -24.06 -6.79
N SER A 370 35.84 -25.14 -7.57
CA SER A 370 36.81 -25.54 -8.59
C SER A 370 36.98 -24.48 -9.67
N ARG A 371 35.91 -23.78 -10.08
CA ARG A 371 35.97 -22.69 -11.05
C ARG A 371 36.66 -21.45 -10.49
N LEU A 372 36.40 -21.09 -9.24
CA LEU A 372 37.11 -20.02 -8.52
C LEU A 372 38.62 -20.31 -8.52
N MET A 373 39.01 -21.51 -8.09
CA MET A 373 40.43 -21.89 -8.05
C MET A 373 41.05 -21.91 -9.45
N ARG A 374 40.37 -22.49 -10.44
CA ARG A 374 40.82 -22.49 -11.84
C ARG A 374 41.10 -21.07 -12.34
N ASN A 375 40.18 -20.14 -12.11
CA ASN A 375 40.33 -18.76 -12.59
C ASN A 375 41.51 -18.02 -11.94
N VAL A 376 41.72 -18.21 -10.64
CA VAL A 376 42.84 -17.58 -9.92
C VAL A 376 44.17 -18.23 -10.31
N LEU A 377 44.22 -19.56 -10.43
CA LEU A 377 45.42 -20.31 -10.84
C LEU A 377 45.82 -20.05 -12.28
N GLU A 378 44.86 -20.03 -13.22
CA GLU A 378 45.12 -19.67 -14.63
C GLU A 378 45.62 -18.22 -14.74
N ASN A 379 45.11 -17.31 -13.90
CA ASN A 379 45.63 -15.95 -13.83
C ASN A 379 47.08 -15.92 -13.32
N ALA A 380 47.36 -16.58 -12.20
CA ALA A 380 48.70 -16.67 -11.63
C ALA A 380 49.70 -17.29 -12.62
N ALA A 381 49.36 -18.41 -13.24
CA ALA A 381 50.23 -19.09 -14.20
C ALA A 381 50.51 -18.27 -15.47
N ARG A 382 49.53 -17.46 -15.92
CA ARG A 382 49.71 -16.57 -17.10
C ARG A 382 50.71 -15.44 -16.83
N HIS A 383 50.74 -14.93 -15.59
CA HIS A 383 51.60 -13.81 -15.22
C HIS A 383 52.91 -14.24 -14.53
N ALA A 384 53.00 -15.50 -14.11
CA ALA A 384 54.21 -16.10 -13.56
C ALA A 384 55.34 -16.16 -14.61
N ARG A 385 56.57 -15.97 -14.14
CA ARG A 385 57.77 -16.25 -14.92
C ARG A 385 58.07 -17.75 -14.93
N SER A 386 57.95 -18.39 -13.77
CA SER A 386 58.32 -19.80 -13.61
C SER A 386 57.62 -20.53 -12.47
N ARG A 387 57.11 -19.82 -11.45
CA ARG A 387 56.64 -20.46 -10.21
C ARG A 387 55.38 -19.79 -9.65
N VAL A 388 54.46 -20.63 -9.17
CA VAL A 388 53.27 -20.22 -8.40
C VAL A 388 53.26 -20.98 -7.08
N LYS A 389 53.15 -20.26 -5.96
CA LYS A 389 53.04 -20.82 -4.61
C LYS A 389 51.58 -20.76 -4.14
N ILE A 390 51.09 -21.87 -3.62
CA ILE A 390 49.74 -21.99 -3.04
C ILE A 390 49.85 -22.30 -1.56
N GLU A 391 49.17 -21.49 -0.74
CA GLU A 391 49.03 -21.69 0.69
C GLU A 391 47.53 -21.89 0.99
N LEU A 392 47.16 -22.98 1.66
CA LEU A 392 45.80 -23.26 2.11
C LEU A 392 45.83 -23.59 3.60
N GLU A 393 45.22 -22.73 4.40
CA GLU A 393 45.17 -22.86 5.86
C GLU A 393 43.73 -22.70 6.35
N ALA A 394 43.24 -23.68 7.10
CA ALA A 394 41.99 -23.56 7.85
C ALA A 394 42.28 -22.92 9.22
N ARG A 395 41.65 -21.78 9.49
CA ARG A 395 41.66 -21.11 10.81
C ARG A 395 40.31 -21.32 11.48
N SER A 396 40.21 -21.00 12.76
CA SER A 396 39.05 -21.33 13.60
C SER A 396 37.69 -20.85 13.08
N ALA A 397 37.64 -19.77 12.27
CA ALA A 397 36.39 -19.24 11.71
C ALA A 397 36.44 -19.02 10.18
N GLU A 398 37.61 -19.13 9.56
CA GLU A 398 37.81 -18.82 8.13
C GLU A 398 38.87 -19.75 7.53
N ILE A 399 38.70 -20.07 6.25
CA ILE A 399 39.71 -20.74 5.42
C ILE A 399 40.38 -19.67 4.58
N MET A 400 41.71 -19.67 4.63
CA MET A 400 42.56 -18.74 3.89
C MET A 400 43.25 -19.49 2.76
N ILE A 401 43.06 -19.02 1.53
CA ILE A 401 43.79 -19.48 0.35
C ILE A 401 44.62 -18.32 -0.18
N ALA A 402 45.94 -18.49 -0.28
CA ALA A 402 46.82 -17.53 -0.92
C ALA A 402 47.47 -18.13 -2.16
N VAL A 403 47.32 -17.47 -3.30
CA VAL A 403 47.97 -17.83 -4.56
C VAL A 403 48.94 -16.71 -4.91
N THR A 404 50.24 -17.03 -4.94
CA THR A 404 51.32 -16.06 -5.17
C THR A 404 52.13 -16.45 -6.41
N ASP A 405 52.24 -15.56 -7.38
CA ASP A 405 53.11 -15.75 -8.55
C ASP A 405 54.48 -15.05 -8.41
N ASP A 406 55.42 -15.37 -9.29
CA ASP A 406 56.75 -14.75 -9.42
C ASP A 406 56.82 -13.70 -10.56
N GLY A 407 55.66 -13.16 -10.96
CA GLY A 407 55.46 -12.23 -12.06
C GLY A 407 55.76 -10.77 -11.75
N HIS A 408 55.15 -9.87 -12.52
CA HIS A 408 55.36 -8.41 -12.43
C HIS A 408 54.51 -7.70 -11.36
N GLY A 409 53.76 -8.45 -10.54
CA GLY A 409 52.87 -7.89 -9.53
C GLY A 409 51.73 -7.05 -10.12
N ILE A 410 50.93 -6.44 -9.24
CA ILE A 410 49.79 -5.60 -9.60
C ILE A 410 50.06 -4.18 -9.07
N PRO A 411 49.98 -3.13 -9.91
CA PRO A 411 50.14 -1.76 -9.43
C PRO A 411 49.01 -1.39 -8.45
N PRO A 412 49.30 -0.58 -7.40
CA PRO A 412 48.31 -0.26 -6.37
C PRO A 412 47.01 0.36 -6.90
N ASP A 413 47.12 1.20 -7.93
CA ASP A 413 45.98 1.90 -8.55
C ASP A 413 45.00 0.95 -9.29
N HIS A 414 45.40 -0.32 -9.49
CA HIS A 414 44.61 -1.31 -10.21
C HIS A 414 44.03 -2.41 -9.30
N GLU A 415 44.36 -2.46 -8.01
CA GLU A 415 43.99 -3.55 -7.10
C GLU A 415 42.48 -3.82 -7.02
N ALA A 416 41.65 -2.77 -6.99
CA ALA A 416 40.20 -2.91 -6.98
C ALA A 416 39.64 -3.20 -8.38
N ARG A 417 40.26 -2.61 -9.41
CA ARG A 417 39.78 -2.63 -10.80
C ARG A 417 39.97 -3.97 -11.49
N ILE A 418 41.00 -4.74 -11.15
CA ILE A 418 41.25 -6.07 -11.76
C ILE A 418 40.11 -7.09 -11.52
N PHE A 419 39.25 -6.84 -10.53
CA PHE A 419 38.08 -7.67 -10.23
C PHE A 419 36.80 -7.15 -10.92
N GLU A 420 36.87 -6.02 -11.62
CA GLU A 420 35.80 -5.56 -12.51
C GLU A 420 35.73 -6.44 -13.76
N ARG A 421 34.54 -6.53 -14.35
CA ARG A 421 34.32 -7.34 -15.55
C ARG A 421 35.12 -6.73 -16.70
N PHE A 422 35.77 -7.59 -17.49
CA PHE A 422 36.58 -7.19 -18.66
C PHE A 422 37.77 -6.28 -18.34
N ALA A 423 38.13 -6.13 -17.05
CA ALA A 423 39.26 -5.31 -16.65
C ALA A 423 40.58 -5.92 -17.17
N ARG A 424 41.39 -5.06 -17.78
CA ARG A 424 42.73 -5.38 -18.26
C ARG A 424 43.69 -4.27 -17.86
N ILE A 425 44.89 -4.65 -17.41
CA ILE A 425 45.98 -3.70 -17.17
C ILE A 425 46.62 -3.41 -18.54
N GLU A 426 46.40 -2.21 -19.08
CA GLU A 426 47.03 -1.77 -20.32
C GLU A 426 48.55 -1.68 -20.13
N GLY A 427 49.31 -2.51 -20.84
CA GLY A 427 50.78 -2.50 -20.77
C GLY A 427 51.47 -3.80 -21.17
N ALA A 428 50.79 -4.95 -21.06
CA ALA A 428 51.32 -6.23 -21.53
C ALA A 428 51.12 -6.38 -23.06
N ARG A 429 52.08 -5.93 -23.85
CA ARG A 429 52.09 -6.10 -25.32
C ARG A 429 52.31 -7.58 -25.69
N ALA A 430 51.24 -8.32 -25.92
CA ALA A 430 51.23 -9.47 -26.83
C ALA A 430 49.79 -9.72 -27.33
N ARG A 431 49.56 -9.47 -28.63
CA ARG A 431 48.25 -9.55 -29.30
C ARG A 431 47.73 -10.99 -29.51
N SER A 432 48.24 -11.98 -28.77
CA SER A 432 47.84 -13.39 -28.92
C SER A 432 47.53 -14.12 -27.61
N ASP A 433 47.78 -13.53 -26.43
CA ASP A 433 47.77 -14.27 -25.14
C ASP A 433 46.77 -13.74 -24.08
N GLY A 434 45.93 -12.76 -24.46
CA GLY A 434 45.11 -12.01 -23.51
C GLY A 434 43.82 -12.73 -23.08
N GLY A 435 43.71 -13.13 -21.81
CA GLY A 435 42.47 -13.64 -21.20
C GLY A 435 41.30 -12.64 -21.27
N THR A 436 40.07 -13.11 -21.13
CA THR A 436 38.80 -12.35 -21.32
C THR A 436 38.56 -11.24 -20.29
N GLY A 437 39.40 -11.10 -19.26
CA GLY A 437 39.17 -10.18 -18.14
C GLY A 437 37.98 -10.57 -17.24
N LEU A 438 37.35 -11.73 -17.48
CA LEU A 438 36.22 -12.21 -16.67
C LEU A 438 36.62 -13.13 -15.52
N GLY A 439 37.78 -13.79 -15.61
CA GLY A 439 38.17 -14.83 -14.65
C GLY A 439 38.19 -14.36 -13.20
N LEU A 440 38.85 -13.23 -12.91
CA LEU A 440 38.93 -12.67 -11.56
C LEU A 440 37.58 -12.11 -11.07
N ALA A 441 36.78 -11.52 -11.96
CA ALA A 441 35.42 -11.08 -11.63
C ALA A 441 34.52 -12.27 -11.23
N ILE A 442 34.63 -13.40 -11.94
CA ILE A 442 33.93 -14.65 -11.60
C ILE A 442 34.44 -15.24 -10.29
N ALA A 443 35.76 -15.23 -10.05
CA ALA A 443 36.32 -15.69 -8.78
C ALA A 443 35.78 -14.86 -7.60
N ARG A 444 35.68 -13.53 -7.77
CA ARG A 444 35.07 -12.64 -6.77
C ARG A 444 33.59 -12.94 -6.55
N ALA A 445 32.83 -13.13 -7.61
CA ALA A 445 31.41 -13.47 -7.53
C ALA A 445 31.18 -14.80 -6.80
N ILE A 446 31.96 -15.84 -7.12
CA ILE A 446 31.87 -17.14 -6.45
C ILE A 446 32.25 -17.02 -4.98
N ALA A 447 33.34 -16.32 -4.64
CA ALA A 447 33.77 -16.12 -3.26
C ALA A 447 32.67 -15.42 -2.43
N ALA A 448 32.10 -14.33 -2.96
CA ALA A 448 31.02 -13.59 -2.31
C ALA A 448 29.77 -14.46 -2.09
N ARG A 449 29.40 -15.27 -3.08
CA ARG A 449 28.26 -16.20 -2.99
C ARG A 449 28.47 -17.31 -1.96
N HIS A 450 29.72 -17.66 -1.65
CA HIS A 450 30.07 -18.60 -0.59
C HIS A 450 30.28 -17.91 0.77
N GLY A 451 29.84 -16.66 0.94
CA GLY A 451 30.00 -15.91 2.19
C GLY A 451 31.44 -15.44 2.47
N GLY A 452 32.29 -15.48 1.44
CA GLY A 452 33.70 -15.13 1.50
C GLY A 452 34.06 -13.87 0.73
N ALA A 453 35.36 -13.66 0.53
CA ALA A 453 35.91 -12.54 -0.24
C ALA A 453 37.23 -12.91 -0.91
N ILE A 454 37.57 -12.24 -2.01
CA ILE A 454 38.89 -12.29 -2.65
C ILE A 454 39.50 -10.88 -2.64
N SER A 455 40.80 -10.79 -2.39
CA SER A 455 41.56 -9.54 -2.33
C SER A 455 42.96 -9.74 -2.91
N VAL A 456 43.64 -8.65 -3.26
CA VAL A 456 45.08 -8.66 -3.57
C VAL A 456 45.82 -8.12 -2.37
N ASP A 457 46.90 -8.80 -1.96
CA ASP A 457 47.82 -8.31 -0.95
C ASP A 457 49.05 -7.72 -1.66
N ALA A 458 49.09 -6.39 -1.78
CA ALA A 458 50.15 -5.66 -2.45
C ALA A 458 51.31 -5.24 -1.51
N SER A 459 51.28 -5.67 -0.24
CA SER A 459 52.31 -5.29 0.72
C SER A 459 53.66 -5.93 0.34
N PRO A 460 54.75 -5.15 0.16
CA PRO A 460 56.09 -5.72 0.02
C PRO A 460 56.44 -6.44 1.32
N ARG A 461 56.36 -7.77 1.32
CA ARG A 461 56.67 -8.57 2.50
C ARG A 461 58.19 -8.76 2.57
N ALA A 462 58.79 -8.22 3.64
CA ALA A 462 60.17 -8.54 3.99
C ALA A 462 60.28 -10.07 4.21
N GLY A 463 61.04 -10.74 3.35
CA GLY A 463 61.23 -12.19 3.42
C GLY A 463 60.22 -13.05 2.66
N ALA A 464 59.38 -12.48 1.77
CA ALA A 464 58.55 -13.29 0.88
C ALA A 464 59.39 -14.00 -0.20
N ASP A 465 59.12 -15.28 -0.41
CA ASP A 465 59.83 -16.13 -1.39
C ASP A 465 59.58 -15.69 -2.85
N LEU A 466 58.47 -15.00 -3.12
CA LEU A 466 58.04 -14.56 -4.45
C LEU A 466 57.61 -13.09 -4.42
N ALA A 467 57.96 -12.34 -5.48
CA ALA A 467 57.73 -10.89 -5.58
C ALA A 467 56.57 -10.49 -6.52
N GLY A 468 55.81 -11.46 -7.03
CA GLY A 468 54.69 -11.22 -7.94
C GLY A 468 53.37 -10.94 -7.23
N ALA A 469 52.24 -11.16 -7.91
CA ALA A 469 50.94 -10.85 -7.34
C ALA A 469 50.49 -11.93 -6.34
N ARG A 470 49.86 -11.49 -5.23
CA ARG A 470 49.31 -12.38 -4.20
C ARG A 470 47.80 -12.20 -4.10
N PHE A 471 47.06 -13.19 -4.58
CA PHE A 471 45.60 -13.25 -4.42
C PHE A 471 45.25 -14.00 -3.15
N VAL A 472 44.40 -13.40 -2.33
CA VAL A 472 44.00 -13.91 -1.01
C VAL A 472 42.49 -14.11 -1.00
N ILE A 473 42.05 -15.37 -0.91
CA ILE A 473 40.66 -15.80 -0.83
C ILE A 473 40.35 -16.19 0.61
N ARG A 474 39.23 -15.70 1.14
CA ARG A 474 38.70 -16.04 2.46
C ARG A 474 37.34 -16.68 2.29
N LEU A 475 37.14 -17.85 2.86
CA LEU A 475 35.86 -18.56 2.87
C LEU A 475 35.49 -18.92 4.31
N PRO A 476 34.20 -19.06 4.66
CA PRO A 476 33.81 -19.55 5.97
C PRO A 476 34.30 -20.99 6.17
N ALA A 477 34.90 -21.25 7.33
CA ALA A 477 35.25 -22.61 7.74
C ALA A 477 34.00 -23.35 8.22
N THR A 478 33.87 -24.63 7.91
CA THR A 478 32.86 -25.47 8.56
C THR A 478 33.39 -25.85 9.94
N GLU A 479 32.60 -25.63 11.01
CA GLU A 479 32.92 -26.24 12.31
C GLU A 479 33.04 -27.75 12.10
N VAL A 480 34.25 -28.28 12.29
CA VAL A 480 34.44 -29.71 12.43
C VAL A 480 33.66 -30.09 13.69
N MET A 481 32.44 -30.62 13.52
CA MET A 481 31.74 -31.29 14.60
C MET A 481 32.62 -32.43 15.07
N SER A 482 33.44 -32.16 16.09
CA SER A 482 34.15 -33.18 16.85
C SER A 482 33.07 -34.10 17.40
N GLY A 483 32.88 -35.24 16.75
CA GLY A 483 32.01 -36.31 17.23
C GLY A 483 32.40 -36.65 18.66
N ARG A 484 31.39 -36.72 19.53
CA ARG A 484 31.49 -37.36 20.84
C ARG A 484 31.56 -38.86 20.71
#